data_AF-A0A378Y7Z2-F1
#
_entry.id   AF-A0A378Y7Z2-F1
#
_cell.length_a   1.000
_cell.length_b   1.000
_cell.length_c   1.000
_cell.angle_alpha   90.00
_cell.angle_beta   90.00
_cell.angle_gamma   90.00
#
_symmetry.space_group_name_H-M   'P 1'
#
loop_
_entity.id
_entity.type
_entity.pdbx_description
1 polymer ?
#
loop_
_entity_poly.entity_id
_entity_poly.type
_entity_poly.pdbx_seq_one_letter_code
_entity_poly.pdbx_strand_id
1 'polypeptide(L)'
;MARPKVRLHNVNVGKLLQQRFVNSVNDLAYALGAEAGDEAFVEEYSTDRSAAAVIVPTEAQARDGVLTRAAAALGLEVRAKP
;
A
#
# COMPACT_ATOMS: atom_id res chain seq x y z
N MET A 1 8.35 11.13 -44.65
CA MET A 1 7.72 11.76 -43.47
C MET A 1 8.70 11.71 -42.31
N ALA A 2 9.06 12.86 -41.73
CA ALA A 2 9.97 12.91 -40.58
C ALA A 2 9.27 12.35 -39.33
N ARG A 3 9.91 11.41 -38.62
CA ARG A 3 9.39 10.91 -37.34
C ARG A 3 9.68 11.95 -36.25
N PRO A 4 8.66 12.46 -35.54
CA PRO A 4 8.88 13.39 -34.44
C PRO A 4 9.73 12.71 -33.37
N LYS A 5 10.78 13.40 -32.92
CA LYS A 5 11.69 12.91 -31.88
C LYS A 5 11.09 13.29 -30.51
N VAL A 6 10.39 12.36 -29.88
CA VAL A 6 9.81 12.56 -28.54
C VAL A 6 10.91 12.38 -27.49
N ARG A 7 11.08 13.36 -26.60
CA ARG A 7 11.99 13.27 -25.44
C ARG A 7 11.17 13.28 -24.17
N LEU A 8 11.39 12.28 -23.31
CA LEU A 8 10.72 12.19 -22.02
C LEU A 8 11.17 13.32 -21.10
N HIS A 9 10.22 13.93 -20.40
CA HIS A 9 10.51 14.87 -19.33
C HIS A 9 10.69 14.10 -18.02
N ASN A 10 11.92 13.66 -17.76
CA ASN A 10 12.25 12.72 -16.68
C ASN A 10 11.69 13.12 -15.31
N VAL A 11 11.64 14.42 -15.00
CA VAL A 11 11.06 14.93 -13.74
C VAL A 11 9.56 14.65 -13.64
N ASN A 12 8.81 14.86 -14.73
CA ASN A 12 7.36 14.65 -14.72
C ASN A 12 7.03 13.16 -14.74
N VAL A 13 7.81 12.38 -15.50
CA VAL A 13 7.71 10.92 -15.49
C VAL A 13 7.98 10.38 -14.07
N GLY A 14 9.01 10.88 -13.39
CA GLY A 14 9.31 10.50 -12.01
C GLY A 14 8.14 10.78 -11.05
N LYS A 15 7.56 11.98 -11.10
CA LYS A 15 6.38 12.33 -10.28
C LYS A 15 5.18 11.44 -10.58
N LEU A 16 4.93 11.14 -11.86
CA LEU A 16 3.81 10.28 -12.27
C LEU A 16 3.99 8.84 -11.77
N LEU A 17 5.21 8.30 -11.85
CA LEU A 17 5.53 6.97 -11.34
C LEU A 17 5.40 6.91 -9.82
N GLN A 18 5.86 7.94 -9.11
CA GLN A 18 5.72 8.03 -7.66
C GLN A 18 4.25 8.07 -7.24
N GLN A 19 3.41 8.87 -7.90
CA GLN A 19 1.97 8.92 -7.62
C GLN A 19 1.29 7.57 -7.87
N ARG A 20 1.61 6.88 -8.97
CA ARG A 20 1.07 5.54 -9.23
C ARG A 20 1.47 4.55 -8.14
N PHE A 21 2.71 4.62 -7.68
CA PHE A 21 3.18 3.75 -6.60
C PHE A 21 2.46 4.02 -5.28
N VAL A 22 2.26 5.29 -4.89
CA VAL A 22 1.47 5.66 -3.70
C VAL A 22 0.06 5.07 -3.78
N ASN A 23 -0.62 5.25 -4.92
CA ASN A 23 -1.97 4.72 -5.09
C ASN A 23 -2.00 3.19 -4.93
N SER A 24 -1.02 2.49 -5.51
CA SER A 24 -0.93 1.03 -5.37
C SER A 24 -0.68 0.56 -3.94
N VAL A 25 0.07 1.32 -3.13
CA VAL A 25 0.25 1.03 -1.70
C VAL A 25 -1.05 1.24 -0.93
N ASN A 26 -1.78 2.31 -1.22
CA ASN A 26 -3.06 2.58 -0.58
C ASN A 26 -4.12 1.53 -0.96
N ASP A 27 -4.22 1.17 -2.23
CA ASP A 27 -5.11 0.11 -2.71
C ASP A 27 -4.84 -1.23 -1.99
N LEU A 28 -3.56 -1.56 -1.81
CA LEU A 28 -3.15 -2.75 -1.07
C LEU A 28 -3.52 -2.67 0.41
N ALA A 29 -3.38 -1.49 1.04
CA ALA A 29 -3.76 -1.28 2.43
C ALA A 29 -5.27 -1.40 2.63
N TYR A 30 -6.09 -0.89 1.69
CA TYR A 30 -7.53 -1.10 1.71
C TYR A 30 -7.92 -2.57 1.50
N ALA A 31 -7.27 -3.27 0.58
CA ALA A 31 -7.49 -4.71 0.42
C ALA A 31 -7.15 -5.48 1.70
N LEU A 32 -6.03 -5.13 2.36
CA LEU A 32 -5.63 -5.73 3.62
C LEU A 32 -6.61 -5.43 4.75
N GLY A 33 -7.11 -4.20 4.84
CA GLY A 33 -8.14 -3.82 5.80
C GLY A 33 -9.45 -4.59 5.59
N ALA A 34 -9.92 -4.68 4.34
CA ALA A 34 -11.12 -5.43 3.99
C ALA A 34 -11.00 -6.92 4.35
N GLU A 35 -9.83 -7.52 4.16
CA GLU A 35 -9.56 -8.91 4.52
C GLU A 35 -9.39 -9.10 6.04
N ALA A 36 -8.88 -8.09 6.75
CA ALA A 36 -8.67 -8.14 8.20
C ALA A 36 -9.99 -8.02 9.00
N GLY A 37 -11.05 -7.44 8.42
CA GLY A 37 -12.40 -7.39 8.95
C GLY A 37 -12.94 -5.97 9.16
N ASP A 38 -14.23 -5.87 9.50
CA ASP A 38 -15.00 -4.61 9.52
C ASP A 38 -14.49 -3.55 10.52
N GLU A 39 -13.75 -3.97 11.55
CA GLU A 39 -13.14 -3.08 12.54
C GLU A 39 -11.74 -2.59 12.14
N ALA A 40 -11.24 -2.98 10.96
CA ALA A 40 -9.96 -2.50 10.46
C ALA A 40 -10.07 -1.05 9.97
N PHE A 41 -9.10 -0.23 10.35
CA PHE A 41 -8.99 1.16 9.95
C PHE A 41 -7.70 1.37 9.14
N VAL A 42 -7.82 2.07 8.01
CA VAL A 42 -6.69 2.37 7.12
C VAL A 42 -6.34 3.84 7.22
N GLU A 43 -5.10 4.14 7.57
CA GLU A 43 -4.54 5.49 7.53
C GLU A 43 -3.56 5.63 6.37
N GLU A 44 -3.85 6.56 5.47
CA GLU A 44 -2.98 6.88 4.35
C GLU A 44 -1.97 7.97 4.76
N TYR A 45 -0.69 7.75 4.46
CA TYR A 45 0.34 8.76 4.69
C TYR A 45 1.09 9.06 3.38
N SER A 46 0.86 10.25 2.82
CA SER A 46 1.65 10.77 1.69
C SER A 46 3.02 11.25 2.18
N THR A 47 3.85 10.34 2.67
CA THR A 47 5.28 10.61 2.91
C THR A 47 6.08 10.28 1.64
N ASP A 48 7.32 10.78 1.57
CA ASP A 48 8.26 10.47 0.48
C ASP A 48 8.44 8.95 0.25
N ARG A 49 8.08 8.14 1.27
CA ARG A 49 8.24 6.69 1.32
C ARG A 49 7.00 5.92 0.86
N SER A 50 5.89 6.60 0.53
CA SER A 50 4.62 5.98 0.09
C SER A 50 4.17 4.87 1.04
N ALA A 51 3.65 5.24 2.20
CA ALA A 51 3.31 4.30 3.26
C ALA A 51 1.83 4.44 3.66
N ALA A 52 1.21 3.33 4.00
CA ALA A 52 -0.12 3.27 4.60
C ALA A 52 -0.06 2.40 5.85
N ALA A 53 -0.92 2.68 6.83
CA ALA A 53 -1.06 1.88 8.04
C ALA A 53 -2.43 1.22 8.04
N VAL A 54 -2.48 -0.05 8.44
CA VAL A 54 -3.72 -0.79 8.70
C VAL A 54 -3.74 -1.14 10.17
N ILE A 55 -4.77 -0.67 10.86
CA ILE A 55 -4.95 -0.77 12.30
C ILE A 55 -6.13 -1.68 12.57
N VAL A 56 -5.99 -2.61 13.49
CA VAL A 56 -7.05 -3.57 13.88
C VAL A 56 -7.19 -3.59 15.40
N PRO A 57 -8.32 -4.05 15.94
CA PRO A 57 -8.47 -4.25 17.38
C PRO A 57 -7.39 -5.18 17.96
N THR A 58 -6.81 -4.79 19.09
CA THR A 58 -5.76 -5.57 19.76
C THR A 58 -6.24 -6.97 20.12
N GLU A 59 -7.48 -7.12 20.58
CA GLU A 59 -8.05 -8.41 20.93
C GLU A 59 -8.15 -9.34 19.71
N ALA A 60 -8.67 -8.84 18.60
CA ALA A 60 -8.75 -9.59 17.33
C ALA A 60 -7.35 -9.97 16.83
N GLN A 61 -6.37 -9.07 16.89
CA GLN A 61 -5.00 -9.41 16.51
C GLN A 61 -4.37 -10.46 17.44
N ALA A 62 -4.59 -10.37 18.74
CA ALA A 62 -4.01 -11.30 19.72
C ALA A 62 -4.64 -12.69 19.67
N ARG A 63 -5.96 -12.76 19.50
CA ARG A 63 -6.72 -14.02 19.44
C ARG A 63 -6.55 -14.73 18.11
N ASP A 64 -6.60 -13.95 17.03
CA ASP A 64 -6.85 -14.45 15.68
C ASP A 64 -5.72 -14.12 14.70
N GLY A 65 -4.83 -13.18 15.03
CA GLY A 65 -3.76 -12.78 14.13
C GLY A 65 -4.29 -12.21 12.81
N VAL A 66 -5.39 -11.46 12.86
CA VAL A 66 -6.15 -11.00 11.69
C VAL A 66 -5.29 -10.31 10.63
N LEU A 67 -4.33 -9.46 11.00
CA LEU A 67 -3.40 -8.83 10.05
C LEU A 67 -2.46 -9.84 9.39
N THR A 68 -1.98 -10.82 10.15
CA THR A 68 -1.05 -11.83 9.63
C THR A 68 -1.77 -12.78 8.68
N ARG A 69 -3.01 -13.17 8.99
CA ARG A 69 -3.85 -13.97 8.10
C ARG A 69 -4.24 -13.20 6.84
N ALA A 70 -4.65 -11.95 6.99
CA ALA A 70 -5.00 -11.09 5.85
C ALA A 70 -3.79 -10.85 4.93
N ALA A 71 -2.61 -10.59 5.50
CA ALA A 71 -1.38 -10.47 4.72
C ALA A 71 -1.05 -11.76 3.96
N ALA A 72 -1.19 -12.93 4.60
CA ALA A 72 -0.96 -14.21 3.94
C ALA A 72 -1.95 -14.47 2.78
N ALA A 73 -3.23 -14.09 2.93
CA ALA A 73 -4.23 -14.20 1.88
C ALA A 73 -3.90 -13.35 0.64
N LEU A 74 -3.27 -12.19 0.86
CA LEU A 74 -2.81 -11.29 -0.20
C LEU A 74 -1.38 -11.59 -0.70
N GLY A 75 -0.73 -12.64 -0.17
CA GLY A 75 0.64 -13.00 -0.55
C GLY A 75 1.71 -12.03 -0.06
N LEU A 76 1.43 -11.26 0.99
CA LEU A 76 2.34 -10.28 1.58
C LEU A 76 3.24 -10.91 2.65
N GLU A 77 4.50 -10.46 2.69
CA GLU A 77 5.44 -10.83 3.74
C GLU A 77 5.29 -9.90 4.95
N VAL A 78 5.11 -10.48 6.14
CA VAL A 78 5.04 -9.72 7.40
C VAL A 78 6.42 -9.68 8.05
N ARG A 79 6.93 -8.47 8.31
CA ARG A 79 8.19 -8.26 9.02
C ARG A 79 7.95 -7.46 10.29
N ALA A 80 8.47 -7.95 11.41
CA ALA A 80 8.53 -7.16 12.63
C ALA A 80 9.47 -5.96 12.40
N LYS A 81 9.03 -4.78 12.84
CA LYS A 81 9.92 -3.62 12.89
C LYS A 81 11.00 -3.92 13.95
N PRO A 82 12.30 -3.78 13.61
CA PRO A 82 13.38 -3.93 14.58
C PRO A 82 13.30 -2.87 15.69
#